data_AF-A0AA95G6Y2-F1
#
_entry.id   AF-A0AA95G6Y2-F1
#
_cell.length_a   1.000
_cell.length_b   1.000
_cell.length_c   1.000
_cell.angle_alpha   90.00
_cell.angle_beta   90.00
_cell.angle_gamma   90.00
#
_symmetry.space_group_name_H-M   'P 1'
#
loop_
_entity.id
_entity.type
_entity.pdbx_description
1 polymer ?
#
loop_
_entity_poly.entity_id
_entity_poly.type
_entity_poly.pdbx_seq_one_letter_code
_entity_poly.pdbx_strand_id
1 'polypeptide(L)'
;MVIKKVAQKSTDSLASIRMFLVENSRTNSAKEVRNNVLVAYKNLSEVEKDYCSKFTADLLLSKFKRHDKFTEYLHSYIMLSAQEKDWDHTLKLYDLLLKEENSYFFIKKLSEALIELVNHEFENEFINETMLAHYLTLLVNIAITNHSLIEKNKYDRIQIEGIIDYISSNIIAMCNVNSIEIRIAAVILLNKISGKGNYNLQKILSRFGQTLLEHIFQKYFQNAESKDIAFNFFNAHFEIFISSSPYLAEMTNSVMQSQMLKNEKVFLDFLVHYIDNHHNNIDVLKSLSIHLSFLLRRSCDLNKQDLIRYLIDLIFKNLELIQNNSEILFVESFENVIEILSKVHSKNIREAINLITKYYLDKNKKQTKTPNNKIINISSKRLKKSTQKDENKSYFDEIFLLAK
;
A
#
# COMPACT_ATOMS: atom_id res chain seq x y z
N MET A 1 -44.17 23.22 5.03
CA MET A 1 -44.47 22.36 6.19
C MET A 1 -43.19 22.29 7.03
N VAL A 2 -43.31 22.56 8.33
CA VAL A 2 -42.21 22.90 9.25
C VAL A 2 -41.42 21.65 9.64
N ILE A 3 -40.21 21.47 9.12
CA ILE A 3 -39.23 20.51 9.66
C ILE A 3 -38.26 21.30 10.53
N LYS A 4 -38.64 21.52 11.79
CA LYS A 4 -37.75 22.08 12.82
C LYS A 4 -37.95 21.33 14.13
N LYS A 5 -36.84 20.82 14.68
CA LYS A 5 -36.62 20.35 16.07
C LYS A 5 -37.09 18.92 16.43
N VAL A 6 -36.43 17.87 15.94
CA VAL A 6 -36.50 16.54 16.59
C VAL A 6 -35.12 16.05 17.05
N ALA A 7 -34.04 16.31 16.31
CA ALA A 7 -32.68 15.94 16.74
C ALA A 7 -32.22 16.57 18.08
N GLN A 8 -32.91 17.59 18.60
CA GLN A 8 -32.57 18.27 19.86
C GLN A 8 -33.28 17.70 21.12
N LYS A 9 -34.12 16.66 21.01
CA LYS A 9 -34.99 16.23 22.13
C LYS A 9 -35.06 14.72 22.41
N SER A 10 -34.21 13.89 21.81
CA SER A 10 -34.13 12.48 22.19
C SER A 10 -33.12 12.29 23.31
N THR A 11 -33.55 11.76 24.46
CA THR A 11 -32.68 11.31 25.56
C THR A 11 -32.03 9.96 25.27
N ASP A 12 -32.48 9.26 24.23
CA ASP A 12 -31.92 8.00 23.76
C ASP A 12 -30.88 8.27 22.66
N SER A 13 -29.61 7.97 22.98
CA SER A 13 -28.46 8.11 22.07
C SER A 13 -28.68 7.39 20.74
N LEU A 14 -29.26 6.18 20.77
CA LEU A 14 -29.45 5.34 19.60
C LEU A 14 -30.55 5.89 18.68
N ALA A 15 -31.64 6.38 19.25
CA ALA A 15 -32.69 7.07 18.50
C ALA A 15 -32.17 8.36 17.85
N SER A 16 -31.36 9.15 18.57
CA SER A 16 -30.73 10.37 18.03
C SER A 16 -29.84 10.08 16.83
N ILE A 17 -29.02 9.02 16.90
CA ILE A 17 -28.15 8.59 15.81
C ILE A 17 -28.95 8.08 14.62
N ARG A 18 -29.98 7.26 14.83
CA ARG A 18 -30.85 6.79 13.73
C ARG A 18 -31.57 7.93 13.03
N MET A 19 -32.12 8.89 13.79
CA MET A 19 -32.74 10.07 13.19
C MET A 19 -31.72 10.86 12.37
N PHE A 20 -30.52 11.07 12.91
CA PHE A 20 -29.44 11.71 12.17
C PHE A 20 -29.11 10.98 10.85
N LEU A 21 -29.00 9.65 10.88
CA LEU A 21 -28.73 8.83 9.70
C LEU A 21 -29.85 8.87 8.66
N VAL A 22 -31.10 9.16 9.04
CA VAL A 22 -32.25 9.22 8.11
C VAL A 22 -32.51 10.65 7.60
N GLU A 23 -32.28 11.66 8.43
CA GLU A 23 -32.69 13.05 8.17
C GLU A 23 -31.59 13.93 7.57
N ASN A 24 -30.31 13.56 7.71
CA ASN A 24 -29.21 14.44 7.32
C ASN A 24 -28.82 14.24 5.85
N SER A 25 -29.41 15.06 4.98
CA SER A 25 -28.80 15.40 3.69
C SER A 25 -27.57 16.28 3.94
N ARG A 26 -26.55 16.26 3.07
CA ARG A 26 -25.25 16.96 3.24
C ARG A 26 -25.37 18.48 3.53
N THR A 27 -26.55 19.04 3.44
CA THR A 27 -26.86 20.47 3.34
C THR A 27 -27.42 21.14 4.60
N ASN A 28 -27.83 20.46 5.68
CA ASN A 28 -28.71 21.11 6.67
C ASN A 28 -28.50 20.86 8.18
N SER A 29 -27.48 20.13 8.63
CA SER A 29 -27.21 20.03 10.08
C SER A 29 -26.33 21.17 10.58
N ALA A 30 -26.87 21.99 11.49
CA ALA A 30 -26.06 22.93 12.26
C ALA A 30 -24.92 22.19 12.96
N LYS A 31 -23.71 22.78 12.96
CA LYS A 31 -22.47 22.22 13.56
C LYS A 31 -22.69 21.62 14.95
N GLU A 32 -23.58 22.23 15.73
CA GLU A 32 -23.97 21.78 17.07
C GLU A 32 -24.69 20.42 17.08
N VAL A 33 -25.63 20.19 16.15
CA VAL A 33 -26.32 18.89 16.01
C VAL A 33 -25.33 17.80 15.67
N ARG A 34 -24.40 18.07 14.74
CA ARG A 34 -23.34 17.13 14.35
C ARG A 34 -22.47 16.75 15.55
N ASN A 35 -22.03 17.72 16.34
CA ASN A 35 -21.21 17.47 17.52
C ASN A 35 -21.94 16.63 18.57
N ASN A 36 -23.22 16.91 18.82
CA ASN A 36 -24.01 16.14 19.78
C ASN A 36 -24.18 14.68 19.36
N VAL A 37 -24.41 14.42 18.07
CA VAL A 37 -24.52 13.05 17.55
C VAL A 37 -23.17 12.32 17.61
N LEU A 38 -22.06 13.00 17.32
CA LEU A 38 -20.72 12.42 17.44
C LEU A 38 -20.39 12.02 18.89
N VAL A 39 -20.77 12.85 19.87
CA VAL A 39 -20.59 12.53 21.30
C VAL A 39 -21.50 11.36 21.70
N ALA A 40 -22.75 11.35 21.25
CA ALA A 40 -23.67 10.24 21.49
C ALA A 40 -23.12 8.92 20.93
N TYR A 41 -22.58 8.94 19.70
CA TYR A 41 -22.00 7.76 19.05
C TYR A 41 -20.77 7.24 19.80
N LYS A 42 -19.88 8.13 20.27
CA LYS A 42 -18.70 7.75 21.08
C LYS A 42 -19.07 7.04 22.38
N ASN A 43 -20.22 7.37 22.95
CA ASN A 43 -20.70 6.80 24.21
C ASN A 43 -21.51 5.49 24.03
N LEU A 44 -21.77 5.07 22.80
CA LEU A 44 -22.41 3.79 22.54
C LEU A 44 -21.48 2.62 22.89
N SER A 45 -22.06 1.53 23.37
CA SER A 45 -21.38 0.24 23.44
C SER A 45 -21.10 -0.32 22.05
N GLU A 46 -20.15 -1.26 21.96
CA GLU A 46 -19.81 -1.95 20.71
C GLU A 46 -21.03 -2.65 20.07
N VAL A 47 -21.92 -3.23 20.90
CA VAL A 47 -23.16 -3.85 20.41
C VAL A 47 -24.13 -2.83 19.80
N GLU A 48 -24.19 -1.61 20.36
CA GLU A 48 -25.04 -0.55 19.83
C GLU A 48 -24.48 0.05 18.54
N LYS A 49 -23.15 0.17 18.45
CA LYS A 49 -22.47 0.61 17.22
C LYS A 49 -22.62 -0.43 16.10
N ASP A 50 -22.52 -1.71 16.42
CA ASP A 50 -22.84 -2.82 15.52
C ASP A 50 -24.26 -2.72 14.98
N TYR A 51 -25.20 -2.37 15.86
CA TYR A 51 -26.59 -2.14 15.46
C TYR A 51 -26.70 -0.91 14.54
N CYS A 52 -25.94 0.16 14.76
CA CYS A 52 -25.86 1.29 13.82
C CYS A 52 -25.32 0.87 12.45
N SER A 53 -24.30 -0.01 12.39
CA SER A 53 -23.80 -0.56 11.12
C SER A 53 -24.90 -1.30 10.37
N LYS A 54 -25.62 -2.19 11.07
CA LYS A 54 -26.72 -2.98 10.50
C LYS A 54 -27.87 -2.10 10.02
N PHE A 55 -28.32 -1.17 10.86
CA PHE A 55 -29.36 -0.22 10.49
C PHE A 55 -28.99 0.59 9.25
N THR A 56 -27.73 1.01 9.14
CA THR A 56 -27.24 1.75 7.98
C THR A 56 -27.22 0.88 6.74
N ALA A 57 -26.78 -0.38 6.83
CA ALA A 57 -26.82 -1.32 5.71
C ALA A 57 -28.25 -1.48 5.17
N ASP A 58 -29.21 -1.78 6.04
CA ASP A 58 -30.63 -1.89 5.71
C ASP A 58 -31.17 -0.61 5.04
N LEU A 59 -30.80 0.57 5.56
CA LEU A 59 -31.19 1.87 5.01
C LEU A 59 -30.66 2.08 3.60
N LEU A 60 -29.36 1.85 3.38
CA LEU A 60 -28.72 2.01 2.07
C LEU A 60 -29.33 1.07 1.03
N LEU A 61 -29.62 -0.17 1.41
CA LEU A 61 -30.27 -1.15 0.54
C LEU A 61 -31.71 -0.77 0.23
N SER A 62 -32.47 -0.33 1.22
CA SER A 62 -33.83 0.15 0.99
C SER A 62 -33.83 1.35 0.03
N LYS A 63 -32.84 2.24 0.12
CA LYS A 63 -32.71 3.39 -0.77
C LYS A 63 -32.36 2.97 -2.18
N PHE A 64 -31.39 2.08 -2.32
CA PHE A 64 -31.02 1.50 -3.60
C PHE A 64 -32.19 0.79 -4.30
N LYS A 65 -32.96 -0.05 -3.58
CA LYS A 65 -34.14 -0.76 -4.11
C LYS A 65 -35.25 0.17 -4.59
N ARG A 66 -35.33 1.38 -4.02
CA ARG A 66 -36.27 2.43 -4.43
C ARG A 66 -35.71 3.34 -5.52
N HIS A 67 -34.48 3.08 -5.99
CA HIS A 67 -33.74 3.95 -6.90
C HIS A 67 -33.46 5.36 -6.35
N ASP A 68 -33.45 5.52 -5.02
CA ASP A 68 -33.08 6.76 -4.34
C ASP A 68 -31.55 6.90 -4.28
N LYS A 69 -31.05 8.14 -4.32
CA LYS A 69 -29.64 8.44 -4.01
C LYS A 69 -29.36 8.14 -2.53
N PHE A 70 -28.24 7.47 -2.24
CA PHE A 70 -27.87 7.10 -0.87
C PHE A 70 -26.51 7.63 -0.39
N THR A 71 -25.82 8.42 -1.22
CA THR A 71 -24.49 8.99 -0.91
C THR A 71 -24.45 9.72 0.43
N GLU A 72 -25.51 10.45 0.78
CA GLU A 72 -25.58 11.27 2.00
C GLU A 72 -25.72 10.43 3.27
N TYR A 73 -26.43 9.30 3.19
CA TYR A 73 -26.58 8.36 4.29
C TYR A 73 -25.26 7.62 4.55
N LEU A 74 -24.57 7.22 3.48
CA LEU A 74 -23.25 6.60 3.55
C LEU A 74 -22.23 7.57 4.18
N HIS A 75 -22.22 8.83 3.73
CA HIS A 75 -21.39 9.88 4.32
C HIS A 75 -21.64 10.05 5.81
N SER A 76 -22.92 10.19 6.19
CA SER A 76 -23.32 10.46 7.57
C SER A 76 -22.86 9.34 8.50
N TYR A 77 -22.96 8.08 8.08
CA TYR A 77 -22.46 6.97 8.88
C TYR A 77 -20.93 6.96 8.95
N ILE A 78 -20.22 7.08 7.83
CA ILE A 78 -18.75 7.08 7.83
C ILE A 78 -18.22 8.20 8.72
N MET A 79 -18.88 9.35 8.74
CA MET A 79 -18.51 10.47 9.62
C MET A 79 -18.61 10.11 11.12
N LEU A 80 -19.60 9.30 11.49
CA LEU A 80 -19.74 8.81 12.87
C LEU A 80 -18.67 7.77 13.21
N SER A 81 -18.54 6.74 12.36
CA SER A 81 -17.59 5.64 12.61
C SER A 81 -16.13 6.08 12.48
N ALA A 82 -15.85 7.14 11.71
CA ALA A 82 -14.52 7.75 11.59
C ALA A 82 -13.94 8.31 12.90
N GLN A 83 -14.76 8.43 13.95
CA GLN A 83 -14.31 8.85 15.27
C GLN A 83 -13.58 7.74 16.05
N GLU A 84 -13.65 6.51 15.57
CA GLU A 84 -13.04 5.36 16.21
C GLU A 84 -11.60 5.19 15.77
N LYS A 85 -10.81 4.53 16.62
CA LYS A 85 -9.38 4.35 16.35
C LYS A 85 -9.10 3.28 15.30
N ASP A 86 -9.92 2.23 15.27
CA ASP A 86 -9.55 0.98 14.60
C ASP A 86 -10.39 0.68 13.35
N TRP A 87 -11.25 1.61 12.89
CA TRP A 87 -12.03 1.49 11.65
C TRP A 87 -13.01 0.29 11.58
N ASP A 88 -13.09 -0.51 12.64
CA ASP A 88 -13.82 -1.78 12.73
C ASP A 88 -15.28 -1.67 12.28
N HIS A 89 -16.04 -0.68 12.76
CA HIS A 89 -17.46 -0.58 12.43
C HIS A 89 -17.73 -0.12 11.00
N THR A 90 -16.75 0.48 10.32
CA THR A 90 -16.92 0.77 8.89
C THR A 90 -16.58 -0.44 8.03
N LEU A 91 -15.58 -1.25 8.42
CA LEU A 91 -15.38 -2.57 7.82
C LEU A 91 -16.64 -3.44 8.00
N LYS A 92 -17.25 -3.38 9.17
CA LYS A 92 -18.49 -4.10 9.46
C LYS A 92 -19.64 -3.66 8.57
N LEU A 93 -19.85 -2.35 8.38
CA LEU A 93 -20.84 -1.84 7.42
C LEU A 93 -20.56 -2.42 6.03
N TYR A 94 -19.31 -2.37 5.59
CA TYR A 94 -18.91 -2.91 4.29
C TYR A 94 -19.22 -4.40 4.14
N ASP A 95 -18.86 -5.21 5.14
CA ASP A 95 -19.16 -6.66 5.15
C ASP A 95 -20.66 -6.94 5.08
N LEU A 96 -21.49 -6.15 5.76
CA LEU A 96 -22.95 -6.28 5.72
C LEU A 96 -23.49 -5.93 4.33
N LEU A 97 -23.06 -4.80 3.77
CA LEU A 97 -23.46 -4.34 2.44
C LEU A 97 -23.14 -5.35 1.33
N LEU A 98 -22.01 -6.04 1.45
CA LEU A 98 -21.65 -7.10 0.49
C LEU A 98 -22.47 -8.38 0.67
N LYS A 99 -22.82 -8.76 1.91
CA LYS A 99 -23.58 -9.98 2.19
C LYS A 99 -25.05 -9.89 1.82
N GLU A 100 -25.68 -8.74 2.05
CA GLU A 100 -27.14 -8.61 2.02
C GLU A 100 -27.72 -8.50 0.60
N GLU A 101 -27.01 -7.90 -0.36
CA GLU A 101 -27.55 -7.65 -1.71
C GLU A 101 -26.91 -8.50 -2.81
N ASN A 102 -25.71 -9.08 -2.60
CA ASN A 102 -24.97 -9.94 -3.54
C ASN A 102 -25.10 -9.52 -5.04
N SER A 103 -25.23 -8.22 -5.32
CA SER A 103 -25.55 -7.68 -6.64
C SER A 103 -24.43 -6.78 -7.11
N TYR A 104 -23.86 -7.08 -8.27
CA TYR A 104 -22.83 -6.25 -8.90
C TYR A 104 -23.35 -4.83 -9.16
N PHE A 105 -24.65 -4.67 -9.44
CA PHE A 105 -25.24 -3.35 -9.65
C PHE A 105 -25.22 -2.51 -8.37
N PHE A 106 -25.47 -3.13 -7.22
CA PHE A 106 -25.37 -2.45 -5.93
C PHE A 106 -23.92 -2.08 -5.60
N ILE A 107 -22.98 -3.01 -5.77
CA ILE A 107 -21.54 -2.77 -5.52
C ILE A 107 -21.02 -1.63 -6.42
N LYS A 108 -21.43 -1.60 -7.69
CA LYS A 108 -21.11 -0.51 -8.60
C LYS A 108 -21.67 0.83 -8.12
N LYS A 109 -22.94 0.87 -7.71
CA LYS A 109 -23.57 2.10 -7.16
C LYS A 109 -22.92 2.57 -5.87
N LEU A 110 -22.50 1.65 -5.01
CA LEU A 110 -21.73 1.96 -3.81
C LEU A 110 -20.38 2.59 -4.17
N SER A 111 -19.70 2.04 -5.17
CA SER A 111 -18.43 2.57 -5.67
C SER A 111 -18.58 3.97 -6.28
N GLU A 112 -19.64 4.20 -7.07
CA GLU A 112 -20.00 5.51 -7.61
C GLU A 112 -20.25 6.54 -6.50
N ALA A 113 -20.99 6.16 -5.45
CA ALA A 113 -21.24 7.02 -4.29
C ALA A 113 -19.96 7.36 -3.50
N LEU A 114 -19.05 6.41 -3.33
CA LEU A 114 -17.76 6.63 -2.68
C LEU A 114 -16.84 7.54 -3.51
N ILE A 115 -16.82 7.40 -4.84
CA ILE A 115 -16.06 8.31 -5.71
C ILE A 115 -16.64 9.73 -5.65
N GLU A 116 -17.97 9.86 -5.62
CA GLU A 116 -18.63 11.16 -5.41
C GLU A 116 -18.20 11.80 -4.06
N LEU A 117 -18.06 10.98 -3.01
CA LEU A 117 -17.58 11.43 -1.70
C LEU A 117 -16.11 11.88 -1.74
N VAL A 118 -15.24 11.12 -2.40
CA VAL A 118 -13.84 11.50 -2.58
C VAL A 118 -13.72 12.82 -3.33
N ASN A 119 -14.42 12.98 -4.46
CA ASN A 119 -14.39 14.22 -5.24
C ASN A 119 -14.88 15.42 -4.42
N HIS A 120 -15.92 15.25 -3.61
CA HIS A 120 -16.43 16.31 -2.74
C HIS A 120 -15.37 16.77 -1.72
N GLU A 121 -14.51 15.88 -1.19
CA GLU A 121 -13.45 16.32 -0.26
C GLU A 121 -12.44 17.26 -0.93
N PHE A 122 -12.25 17.15 -2.25
CA PHE A 122 -11.39 18.04 -3.03
C PHE A 122 -12.08 19.34 -3.46
N GLU A 123 -13.41 19.42 -3.39
CA GLU A 123 -14.16 20.66 -3.63
C GLU A 123 -14.13 21.59 -2.41
N ASN A 124 -13.82 21.06 -1.22
CA ASN A 124 -13.74 21.82 0.02
C ASN A 124 -12.41 22.60 0.12
N GLU A 125 -12.45 23.77 0.78
CA GLU A 125 -11.25 24.58 1.05
C GLU A 125 -10.23 23.83 1.94
N PHE A 126 -10.72 22.96 2.82
CA PHE A 126 -9.91 22.10 3.68
C PHE A 126 -10.33 20.65 3.49
N ILE A 127 -9.37 19.81 3.10
CA ILE A 127 -9.58 18.37 2.93
C ILE A 127 -9.67 17.71 4.31
N ASN A 128 -10.72 16.93 4.55
CA ASN A 128 -10.78 16.08 5.74
C ASN A 128 -10.03 14.75 5.46
N GLU A 129 -8.73 14.73 5.75
CA GLU A 129 -7.84 13.59 5.48
C GLU A 129 -8.36 12.28 6.06
N THR A 130 -8.95 12.31 7.27
CA THR A 130 -9.55 11.12 7.89
C THR A 130 -10.72 10.59 7.06
N MET A 131 -11.64 11.46 6.64
CA MET A 131 -12.78 11.04 5.81
C MET A 131 -12.32 10.55 4.43
N LEU A 132 -11.36 11.24 3.82
CA LEU A 132 -10.76 10.85 2.55
C LEU A 132 -10.13 9.45 2.64
N ALA A 133 -9.35 9.19 3.68
CA ALA A 133 -8.74 7.88 3.91
C ALA A 133 -9.77 6.78 4.10
N HIS A 134 -10.87 7.05 4.80
CA HIS A 134 -11.99 6.11 4.95
C HIS A 134 -12.65 5.77 3.62
N TYR A 135 -12.96 6.77 2.78
CA TYR A 135 -13.58 6.51 1.47
C TYR A 135 -12.64 5.72 0.54
N LEU A 136 -11.37 6.11 0.48
CA LEU A 136 -10.35 5.44 -0.33
C LEU A 136 -10.14 4.00 0.13
N THR A 137 -10.09 3.77 1.44
CA THR A 137 -9.97 2.41 2.02
C THR A 137 -11.13 1.52 1.59
N LEU A 138 -12.37 2.03 1.66
CA LEU A 138 -13.54 1.27 1.19
C LEU A 138 -13.45 0.95 -0.29
N LEU A 139 -13.07 1.91 -1.14
CA LEU A 139 -12.90 1.70 -2.58
C LEU A 139 -11.84 0.63 -2.87
N VAL A 140 -10.69 0.71 -2.21
CA VAL A 140 -9.61 -0.27 -2.33
C VAL A 140 -10.07 -1.66 -1.88
N ASN A 141 -10.76 -1.76 -0.75
CA ASN A 141 -11.31 -3.02 -0.25
C ASN A 141 -12.36 -3.62 -1.19
N ILE A 142 -13.26 -2.79 -1.74
CA ILE A 142 -14.23 -3.22 -2.76
C ILE A 142 -13.50 -3.88 -3.92
N ALA A 143 -12.52 -3.21 -4.50
CA ALA A 143 -11.84 -3.69 -5.67
C ALA A 143 -11.01 -4.96 -5.40
N ILE A 144 -10.24 -5.01 -4.32
CA ILE A 144 -9.41 -6.18 -3.96
C ILE A 144 -10.27 -7.40 -3.62
N THR A 145 -11.33 -7.22 -2.81
CA THR A 145 -12.23 -8.31 -2.44
C THR A 145 -12.87 -8.91 -3.67
N ASN A 146 -13.39 -8.07 -4.57
CA ASN A 146 -13.99 -8.50 -5.82
C ASN A 146 -12.96 -9.16 -6.76
N HIS A 147 -11.72 -8.66 -6.83
CA HIS A 147 -10.66 -9.32 -7.60
C HIS A 147 -10.38 -10.74 -7.12
N SER A 148 -10.36 -10.97 -5.81
CA SER A 148 -10.18 -12.31 -5.22
C SER A 148 -11.32 -13.30 -5.58
N LEU A 149 -12.52 -12.78 -5.91
CA LEU A 149 -13.64 -13.58 -6.36
C LEU A 149 -13.46 -14.08 -7.80
N ILE A 150 -12.82 -13.28 -8.66
CA ILE A 150 -12.41 -13.68 -10.02
C ILE A 150 -11.42 -14.83 -9.94
N GLU A 151 -10.37 -14.71 -9.13
CA GLU A 151 -9.32 -15.73 -9.00
C GLU A 151 -9.88 -17.10 -8.55
N LYS A 152 -10.99 -17.10 -7.81
CA LYS A 152 -11.67 -18.30 -7.32
C LYS A 152 -12.71 -18.89 -8.30
N ASN A 153 -12.88 -18.31 -9.49
CA ASN A 153 -13.87 -18.70 -10.51
C ASN A 153 -15.32 -18.79 -10.00
N LYS A 154 -15.71 -17.96 -9.01
CA LYS A 154 -17.01 -18.09 -8.34
C LYS A 154 -18.12 -17.19 -8.90
N TYR A 155 -17.83 -16.32 -9.85
CA TYR A 155 -18.69 -15.18 -10.18
C TYR A 155 -18.58 -14.74 -11.65
N ASP A 156 -19.51 -13.87 -12.09
CA ASP A 156 -19.52 -13.28 -13.44
C ASP A 156 -18.34 -12.33 -13.61
N ARG A 157 -17.35 -12.81 -14.34
CA ARG A 157 -16.07 -12.14 -14.54
C ARG A 157 -16.22 -10.75 -15.19
N ILE A 158 -17.14 -10.59 -16.15
CA ILE A 158 -17.27 -9.34 -16.92
C ILE A 158 -17.78 -8.22 -16.01
N GLN A 159 -18.78 -8.52 -15.17
CA GLN A 159 -19.33 -7.54 -14.24
C GLN A 159 -18.31 -7.12 -13.18
N ILE A 160 -17.55 -8.09 -12.64
CA ILE A 160 -16.54 -7.80 -11.64
C ILE A 160 -15.38 -6.99 -12.22
N GLU A 161 -14.86 -7.38 -13.38
CA GLU A 161 -13.81 -6.63 -14.08
C GLU A 161 -14.28 -5.19 -14.35
N GLY A 162 -15.54 -5.00 -14.77
CA GLY A 162 -16.11 -3.67 -14.96
C GLY A 162 -16.15 -2.79 -13.69
N ILE A 163 -16.38 -3.37 -12.51
CA ILE A 163 -16.30 -2.64 -11.23
C ILE A 163 -14.86 -2.27 -10.90
N ILE A 164 -13.94 -3.23 -11.04
CA ILE A 164 -12.51 -3.03 -10.76
C ILE A 164 -11.93 -1.96 -11.68
N ASP A 165 -12.23 -2.01 -12.97
CA ASP A 165 -11.78 -1.06 -13.97
C ASP A 165 -12.34 0.34 -13.69
N TYR A 166 -13.61 0.43 -13.27
CA TYR A 166 -14.22 1.69 -12.88
C TYR A 166 -13.51 2.32 -11.68
N ILE A 167 -13.30 1.56 -10.60
CA ILE A 167 -12.60 2.05 -9.39
C ILE A 167 -11.17 2.45 -9.74
N SER A 168 -10.44 1.56 -10.42
CA SER A 168 -9.05 1.79 -10.80
C SER A 168 -8.92 3.03 -11.67
N SER A 169 -9.74 3.18 -12.71
CA SER A 169 -9.68 4.33 -13.61
C SER A 169 -9.94 5.65 -12.88
N ASN A 170 -10.87 5.69 -11.94
CA ASN A 170 -11.16 6.90 -11.17
C ASN A 170 -10.02 7.23 -10.19
N ILE A 171 -9.51 6.26 -9.43
CA ILE A 171 -8.38 6.48 -8.52
C ILE A 171 -7.14 6.96 -9.31
N ILE A 172 -6.86 6.35 -10.46
CA ILE A 172 -5.79 6.76 -11.38
C ILE A 172 -5.99 8.19 -11.87
N ALA A 173 -7.21 8.56 -12.29
CA ALA A 173 -7.50 9.92 -12.74
C ALA A 173 -7.25 10.95 -11.64
N MET A 174 -7.63 10.61 -10.40
CA MET A 174 -7.45 11.46 -9.22
C MET A 174 -5.98 11.57 -8.77
N CYS A 175 -5.08 10.66 -9.18
CA CYS A 175 -3.66 10.75 -8.82
C CYS A 175 -2.94 11.99 -9.39
N ASN A 176 -3.55 12.68 -10.37
CA ASN A 176 -3.05 13.97 -10.85
C ASN A 176 -3.27 15.09 -9.82
N VAL A 177 -4.20 14.91 -8.88
CA VAL A 177 -4.36 15.78 -7.71
C VAL A 177 -3.19 15.51 -6.76
N ASN A 178 -2.59 16.57 -6.21
CA ASN A 178 -1.46 16.46 -5.30
C ASN A 178 -1.88 16.04 -3.88
N SER A 179 -2.54 14.88 -3.76
CA SER A 179 -2.89 14.25 -2.48
C SER A 179 -2.13 12.93 -2.33
N ILE A 180 -1.50 12.77 -1.17
CA ILE A 180 -0.67 11.61 -0.86
C ILE A 180 -1.53 10.38 -0.55
N GLU A 181 -2.72 10.59 0.04
CA GLU A 181 -3.73 9.56 0.32
C GLU A 181 -4.12 8.82 -0.97
N ILE A 182 -4.45 9.57 -2.03
CA ILE A 182 -4.80 8.98 -3.32
C ILE A 182 -3.63 8.18 -3.90
N ARG A 183 -2.41 8.71 -3.79
CA ARG A 183 -1.20 8.04 -4.32
C ARG A 183 -0.91 6.74 -3.58
N ILE A 184 -1.04 6.73 -2.26
CA ILE A 184 -0.91 5.51 -1.43
C ILE A 184 -2.00 4.50 -1.81
N ALA A 185 -3.26 4.93 -1.87
CA ALA A 185 -4.40 4.08 -2.26
C ALA A 185 -4.20 3.48 -3.66
N ALA A 186 -3.68 4.26 -4.62
CA ALA A 186 -3.37 3.80 -5.96
C ALA A 186 -2.30 2.71 -5.97
N VAL A 187 -1.22 2.87 -5.18
CA VAL A 187 -0.18 1.83 -5.08
C VAL A 187 -0.71 0.55 -4.47
N ILE A 188 -1.50 0.64 -3.38
CA ILE A 188 -2.11 -0.53 -2.73
C ILE A 188 -3.01 -1.26 -3.73
N LEU A 189 -3.95 -0.53 -4.33
CA LEU A 189 -4.92 -1.06 -5.29
C LEU A 189 -4.23 -1.77 -6.45
N LEU A 190 -3.33 -1.06 -7.12
CA LEU A 190 -2.74 -1.53 -8.35
C LEU A 190 -1.73 -2.65 -8.10
N ASN A 191 -1.02 -2.69 -6.97
CA ASN A 191 -0.17 -3.82 -6.62
C ASN A 191 -0.96 -5.10 -6.37
N LYS A 192 -2.13 -5.00 -5.73
CA LYS A 192 -2.94 -6.16 -5.36
C LYS A 192 -3.81 -6.68 -6.51
N ILE A 193 -4.23 -5.81 -7.42
CA ILE A 193 -5.08 -6.18 -8.57
C ILE A 193 -4.26 -6.46 -9.83
N SER A 194 -3.19 -5.70 -10.03
CA SER A 194 -2.33 -5.88 -11.19
C SER A 194 -1.17 -6.78 -10.81
N GLY A 195 -1.07 -7.95 -11.43
CA GLY A 195 0.15 -8.76 -11.36
C GLY A 195 1.40 -7.94 -11.72
N LYS A 196 2.59 -8.44 -11.36
CA LYS A 196 3.89 -7.81 -11.70
C LYS A 196 3.93 -7.38 -13.17
N GLY A 197 4.35 -6.14 -13.44
CA GLY A 197 4.59 -5.65 -14.81
C GLY A 197 3.42 -4.91 -15.48
N ASN A 198 2.44 -4.40 -14.74
CA ASN A 198 1.38 -3.58 -15.35
C ASN A 198 1.90 -2.23 -15.83
N TYR A 199 1.87 -2.03 -17.15
CA TYR A 199 2.22 -0.79 -17.83
C TYR A 199 1.49 0.44 -17.25
N ASN A 200 0.22 0.30 -16.85
CA ASN A 200 -0.55 1.39 -16.25
C ASN A 200 0.03 1.80 -14.90
N LEU A 201 0.31 0.84 -14.01
CA LEU A 201 0.96 1.11 -12.73
C LEU A 201 2.31 1.80 -12.92
N GLN A 202 3.11 1.33 -13.89
CA GLN A 202 4.41 1.95 -14.18
C GLN A 202 4.27 3.40 -14.65
N LYS A 203 3.31 3.67 -15.54
CA LYS A 203 3.03 5.01 -16.08
C LYS A 203 2.51 5.98 -15.02
N ILE A 204 1.84 5.47 -14.00
CA ILE A 204 1.31 6.26 -12.90
C ILE A 204 2.44 6.58 -11.91
N LEU A 205 3.19 5.55 -11.51
CA LEU A 205 4.35 5.71 -10.64
C LEU A 205 5.42 6.59 -11.27
N SER A 206 5.55 6.63 -12.59
CA SER A 206 6.51 7.54 -13.23
C SER A 206 6.16 9.02 -13.05
N ARG A 207 4.92 9.36 -12.68
CA ARG A 207 4.49 10.76 -12.47
C ARG A 207 4.72 11.25 -11.05
N PHE A 208 4.46 10.41 -10.05
CA PHE A 208 4.51 10.82 -8.64
C PHE A 208 5.38 9.91 -7.75
N GLY A 209 5.88 8.80 -8.27
CA GLY A 209 6.56 7.76 -7.50
C GLY A 209 7.76 8.27 -6.72
N GLN A 210 8.50 9.23 -7.28
CA GLN A 210 9.62 9.87 -6.58
C GLN A 210 9.13 10.58 -5.31
N THR A 211 8.15 11.48 -5.46
CA THR A 211 7.60 12.24 -4.33
C THR A 211 6.94 11.34 -3.29
N LEU A 212 6.30 10.24 -3.73
CA LEU A 212 5.73 9.25 -2.82
C LEU A 212 6.84 8.54 -2.03
N LEU A 213 7.87 8.00 -2.69
CA LEU A 213 8.96 7.33 -1.99
C LEU A 213 9.68 8.25 -1.01
N GLU A 214 9.97 9.49 -1.42
CA GLU A 214 10.58 10.49 -0.55
C GLU A 214 9.73 10.74 0.71
N HIS A 215 8.42 10.85 0.54
CA HIS A 215 7.46 11.03 1.63
C HIS A 215 7.43 9.82 2.57
N ILE A 216 7.30 8.60 2.05
CA ILE A 216 7.25 7.39 2.89
C ILE A 216 8.58 7.16 3.63
N PHE A 217 9.72 7.43 2.99
CA PHE A 217 11.01 7.40 3.68
C PHE A 217 11.08 8.43 4.81
N GLN A 218 10.57 9.65 4.58
CA GLN A 218 10.50 10.66 5.62
C GLN A 218 9.67 10.18 6.82
N LYS A 219 8.51 9.56 6.58
CA LYS A 219 7.67 8.96 7.63
C LYS A 219 8.37 7.82 8.36
N TYR A 220 9.14 7.01 7.64
CA TYR A 220 9.94 5.94 8.24
C TYR A 220 11.05 6.48 9.16
N PHE A 221 11.70 7.59 8.80
CA PHE A 221 12.82 8.13 9.57
C PHE A 221 12.41 8.99 10.77
N GLN A 222 11.33 9.76 10.64
CA GLN A 222 11.05 10.86 11.57
C GLN A 222 10.05 10.52 12.68
N ASN A 223 9.19 9.52 12.48
CA ASN A 223 8.07 9.29 13.39
C ASN A 223 7.96 7.81 13.78
N ALA A 224 8.08 7.53 15.08
CA ALA A 224 7.98 6.18 15.63
C ALA A 224 6.60 5.54 15.39
N GLU A 225 5.51 6.32 15.39
CA GLU A 225 4.14 5.84 15.16
C GLU A 225 3.94 5.38 13.71
N SER A 226 4.46 6.15 12.74
CA SER A 226 4.36 5.79 11.32
C SER A 226 5.49 4.90 10.82
N LYS A 227 6.54 4.68 11.62
CA LYS A 227 7.71 3.90 11.20
C LYS A 227 7.35 2.48 10.81
N ASP A 228 6.59 1.80 11.66
CA ASP A 228 6.20 0.41 11.42
C ASP A 228 5.25 0.30 10.23
N ILE A 229 4.38 1.30 10.04
CA ILE A 229 3.44 1.36 8.91
C ILE A 229 4.20 1.63 7.62
N ALA A 230 5.16 2.55 7.63
CA ALA A 230 5.98 2.87 6.47
C ALA A 230 6.85 1.68 6.08
N PHE A 231 7.39 0.95 7.06
CA PHE A 231 8.13 -0.28 6.81
C PHE A 231 7.25 -1.36 6.19
N ASN A 232 6.04 -1.55 6.72
CA ASN A 232 5.09 -2.52 6.16
C ASN A 232 4.69 -2.16 4.73
N PHE A 233 4.45 -0.87 4.45
CA PHE A 233 4.21 -0.39 3.11
C PHE A 233 5.39 -0.71 2.17
N PHE A 234 6.63 -0.47 2.61
CA PHE A 234 7.80 -0.87 1.82
C PHE A 234 7.86 -2.39 1.62
N ASN A 235 7.67 -3.18 2.67
CA ASN A 235 7.68 -4.64 2.61
C ASN A 235 6.64 -5.19 1.60
N ALA A 236 5.47 -4.54 1.51
CA ALA A 236 4.41 -4.96 0.60
C ALA A 236 4.57 -4.43 -0.85
N HIS A 237 5.15 -3.25 -1.02
CA HIS A 237 5.07 -2.50 -2.29
C HIS A 237 6.41 -2.12 -2.91
N PHE A 238 7.51 -2.14 -2.16
CA PHE A 238 8.80 -1.61 -2.61
C PHE A 238 9.38 -2.40 -3.79
N GLU A 239 9.06 -3.70 -3.90
CA GLU A 239 9.40 -4.53 -5.06
C GLU A 239 9.01 -3.85 -6.39
N ILE A 240 7.83 -3.23 -6.47
CA ILE A 240 7.38 -2.55 -7.70
C ILE A 240 8.37 -1.47 -8.09
N PHE A 241 8.88 -0.69 -7.13
CA PHE A 241 9.76 0.43 -7.40
C PHE A 241 11.16 -0.01 -7.85
N ILE A 242 11.65 -1.15 -7.34
CA ILE A 242 12.99 -1.68 -7.65
C ILE A 242 13.02 -2.69 -8.81
N SER A 243 11.87 -3.23 -9.24
CA SER A 243 11.84 -4.35 -10.20
C SER A 243 10.95 -4.15 -11.43
N SER A 244 10.26 -3.03 -11.57
CA SER A 244 9.24 -2.90 -12.63
C SER A 244 9.77 -2.46 -14.00
N SER A 245 10.50 -1.35 -14.08
CA SER A 245 10.98 -0.76 -15.34
C SER A 245 12.29 0.02 -15.14
N PRO A 246 13.11 0.19 -16.19
CA PRO A 246 14.37 0.94 -16.08
C PRO A 246 14.19 2.36 -15.54
N TYR A 247 13.14 3.05 -16.00
CA TYR A 247 12.82 4.40 -15.53
C TYR A 247 12.50 4.43 -14.03
N LEU A 248 11.65 3.51 -13.56
CA LEU A 248 11.30 3.45 -12.14
C LEU A 248 12.48 3.00 -11.28
N ALA A 249 13.33 2.10 -11.79
CA ALA A 249 14.55 1.71 -11.11
C ALA A 249 15.53 2.90 -10.98
N GLU A 250 15.70 3.72 -12.03
CA GLU A 250 16.53 4.93 -11.99
C GLU A 250 15.99 5.97 -11.00
N MET A 251 14.68 6.25 -11.05
CA MET A 251 14.00 7.13 -10.10
C MET A 251 14.18 6.64 -8.66
N THR A 252 13.95 5.36 -8.42
CA THR A 252 14.10 4.74 -7.09
C THR A 252 15.55 4.79 -6.62
N ASN A 253 16.51 4.54 -7.50
CA ASN A 253 17.94 4.72 -7.21
C ASN A 253 18.27 6.15 -6.76
N SER A 254 17.73 7.15 -7.44
CA SER A 254 17.94 8.57 -7.08
C SER A 254 17.40 8.85 -5.67
N VAL A 255 16.19 8.39 -5.36
CA VAL A 255 15.60 8.55 -4.02
C VAL A 255 16.43 7.82 -2.98
N MET A 256 16.78 6.55 -3.20
CA MET A 256 17.58 5.75 -2.27
C MET A 256 18.94 6.41 -1.99
N GLN A 257 19.64 6.91 -3.01
CA GLN A 257 20.90 7.63 -2.82
C GLN A 257 20.71 8.91 -1.98
N SER A 258 19.66 9.68 -2.25
CA SER A 258 19.33 10.90 -1.49
C SER A 258 19.04 10.57 -0.03
N GLN A 259 18.22 9.55 0.24
CA GLN A 259 17.84 9.15 1.60
C GLN A 259 18.99 8.51 2.36
N MET A 260 19.81 7.70 1.70
CA MET A 260 21.06 7.17 2.26
C MET A 260 21.96 8.30 2.76
N LEU A 261 22.16 9.36 1.98
CA LEU A 261 23.05 10.46 2.38
C LEU A 261 22.44 11.36 3.47
N LYS A 262 21.11 11.47 3.54
CA LYS A 262 20.41 12.26 4.57
C LYS A 262 20.35 11.53 5.92
N ASN A 263 20.12 10.21 5.91
CA ASN A 263 19.84 9.40 7.10
C ASN A 263 20.62 8.07 7.08
N GLU A 264 21.95 8.14 6.90
CA GLU A 264 22.85 6.99 6.63
C GLU A 264 22.56 5.75 7.48
N LYS A 265 22.63 5.88 8.81
CA LYS A 265 22.44 4.74 9.73
C LYS A 265 21.04 4.13 9.61
N VAL A 266 20.00 4.95 9.68
CA VAL A 266 18.60 4.47 9.67
C VAL A 266 18.23 3.87 8.32
N PHE A 267 18.77 4.42 7.23
CA PHE A 267 18.58 3.86 5.88
C PHE A 267 19.28 2.51 5.70
N LEU A 268 20.51 2.35 6.22
CA LEU A 268 21.20 1.06 6.21
C LEU A 268 20.44 0.02 7.04
N ASP A 269 19.97 0.41 8.24
CA ASP A 269 19.13 -0.46 9.07
C ASP A 269 17.87 -0.89 8.31
N PHE A 270 17.19 0.03 7.60
CA PHE A 270 16.07 -0.31 6.72
C PHE A 270 16.42 -1.38 5.70
N LEU A 271 17.54 -1.23 4.97
CA LEU A 271 17.96 -2.20 3.96
C LEU A 271 18.28 -3.57 4.56
N VAL A 272 18.92 -3.61 5.73
CA VAL A 272 19.18 -4.86 6.46
C VAL A 272 17.85 -5.58 6.73
N HIS A 273 16.88 -4.89 7.34
CA HIS A 273 15.58 -5.48 7.68
C HIS A 273 14.79 -5.91 6.45
N TYR A 274 14.82 -5.10 5.38
CA TYR A 274 14.12 -5.41 4.14
C TYR A 274 14.71 -6.66 3.46
N ILE A 275 16.04 -6.79 3.42
CA ILE A 275 16.70 -8.00 2.90
C ILE A 275 16.33 -9.24 3.74
N ASP A 276 16.33 -9.11 5.07
CA ASP A 276 15.98 -10.23 5.97
C ASP A 276 14.54 -10.69 5.79
N ASN A 277 13.60 -9.76 5.61
CA ASN A 277 12.20 -10.10 5.35
C ASN A 277 11.98 -10.77 3.99
N HIS A 278 12.84 -10.49 3.02
CA HIS A 278 12.72 -11.00 1.65
C HIS A 278 13.79 -12.04 1.29
N HIS A 279 14.39 -12.71 2.28
CA HIS A 279 15.47 -13.70 2.08
C HIS A 279 15.13 -14.87 1.12
N ASN A 280 13.84 -15.17 0.91
CA ASN A 280 13.37 -16.20 -0.03
C ASN A 280 12.79 -15.63 -1.34
N ASN A 281 12.72 -14.30 -1.51
CA ASN A 281 12.19 -13.67 -2.72
C ASN A 281 13.33 -13.32 -3.69
N ILE A 282 13.66 -14.27 -4.56
CA ILE A 282 14.80 -14.15 -5.48
C ILE A 282 14.71 -12.94 -6.42
N ASP A 283 13.51 -12.57 -6.86
CA ASP A 283 13.31 -11.42 -7.76
C ASP A 283 13.69 -10.11 -7.05
N VAL A 284 13.27 -9.96 -5.79
CA VAL A 284 13.63 -8.80 -4.94
C VAL A 284 15.14 -8.75 -4.71
N LEU A 285 15.76 -9.88 -4.34
CA LEU A 285 17.20 -9.92 -4.07
C LEU A 285 18.03 -9.59 -5.33
N LYS A 286 17.61 -10.06 -6.51
CA LYS A 286 18.23 -9.70 -7.80
C LYS A 286 18.16 -8.20 -8.05
N SER A 287 16.97 -7.60 -7.94
CA SER A 287 16.79 -6.15 -8.08
C SER A 287 17.64 -5.38 -7.07
N LEU A 288 17.64 -5.79 -5.80
CA LEU A 288 18.44 -5.14 -4.76
C LEU A 288 19.94 -5.18 -5.06
N SER A 289 20.47 -6.22 -5.70
CA SER A 289 21.89 -6.27 -6.10
C SER A 289 22.26 -5.09 -7.00
N ILE A 290 21.38 -4.73 -7.94
CA ILE A 290 21.55 -3.58 -8.83
C ILE A 290 21.54 -2.28 -8.02
N HIS A 291 20.52 -2.08 -7.19
CA HIS A 291 20.38 -0.86 -6.37
C HIS A 291 21.53 -0.68 -5.38
N LEU A 292 21.93 -1.73 -4.66
CA LEU A 292 23.08 -1.72 -3.74
C LEU A 292 24.37 -1.36 -4.46
N SER A 293 24.55 -1.81 -5.71
CA SER A 293 25.73 -1.46 -6.53
C SER A 293 25.78 0.03 -6.85
N PHE A 294 24.64 0.65 -7.17
CA PHE A 294 24.57 2.11 -7.38
C PHE A 294 24.82 2.90 -6.10
N LEU A 295 24.29 2.43 -4.96
CA LEU A 295 24.57 3.04 -3.65
C LEU A 295 26.05 2.96 -3.30
N LEU A 296 26.68 1.80 -3.51
CA LEU A 296 28.10 1.59 -3.23
C LEU A 296 28.96 2.48 -4.14
N ARG A 297 28.65 2.51 -5.44
CA ARG A 297 29.31 3.39 -6.40
C ARG A 297 29.25 4.84 -5.95
N ARG A 298 28.07 5.34 -5.59
CA ARG A 298 27.88 6.72 -5.11
C ARG A 298 28.69 6.99 -3.84
N SER A 299 28.74 6.03 -2.93
CA SER A 299 29.51 6.15 -1.68
C SER A 299 31.02 6.19 -1.92
N CYS A 300 31.51 5.40 -2.87
CA CYS A 300 32.89 5.43 -3.34
C CYS A 300 33.26 6.78 -3.96
N ASP A 301 32.39 7.34 -4.81
CA ASP A 301 32.60 8.65 -5.46
C ASP A 301 32.69 9.79 -4.42
N LEU A 302 31.95 9.67 -3.31
CA LEU A 302 31.95 10.62 -2.20
C LEU A 302 33.01 10.33 -1.13
N ASN A 303 33.82 9.28 -1.28
CA ASN A 303 34.84 8.84 -0.31
C ASN A 303 34.32 8.58 1.12
N LYS A 304 33.08 8.06 1.26
CA LYS A 304 32.45 7.74 2.55
C LYS A 304 32.84 6.34 3.04
N GLN A 305 34.01 6.20 3.69
CA GLN A 305 34.62 4.90 4.02
C GLN A 305 33.72 3.96 4.86
N ASP A 306 33.04 4.48 5.88
CA ASP A 306 32.13 3.66 6.69
C ASP A 306 30.97 3.12 5.85
N LEU A 307 30.33 4.01 5.06
CA LEU A 307 29.23 3.65 4.18
C LEU A 307 29.65 2.62 3.11
N ILE A 308 30.84 2.77 2.54
CA ILE A 308 31.43 1.81 1.61
C ILE A 308 31.52 0.42 2.26
N ARG A 309 32.08 0.34 3.48
CA ARG A 309 32.23 -0.92 4.20
C ARG A 309 30.88 -1.58 4.48
N TYR A 310 29.91 -0.82 5.00
CA TYR A 310 28.57 -1.34 5.29
C TYR A 310 27.84 -1.83 4.03
N LEU A 311 27.94 -1.10 2.91
CA LEU A 311 27.32 -1.50 1.65
C LEU A 311 27.97 -2.75 1.05
N ILE A 312 29.28 -2.93 1.21
CA ILE A 312 29.96 -4.18 0.82
C ILE A 312 29.42 -5.35 1.64
N ASP A 313 29.29 -5.20 2.96
CA ASP A 313 28.74 -6.24 3.84
C ASP A 313 27.29 -6.59 3.46
N LEU A 314 26.47 -5.57 3.12
CA LEU A 314 25.11 -5.76 2.61
C LEU A 314 25.08 -6.51 1.27
N ILE A 315 25.98 -6.18 0.34
CA ILE A 315 26.10 -6.90 -0.94
C ILE A 315 26.48 -8.36 -0.70
N PHE A 316 27.41 -8.64 0.21
CA PHE A 316 27.78 -10.02 0.55
C PHE A 316 26.60 -10.81 1.11
N LYS A 317 25.87 -10.22 2.06
CA LYS A 317 24.66 -10.79 2.62
C LYS A 317 23.62 -11.08 1.53
N ASN A 318 23.35 -10.10 0.66
CA ASN A 318 22.38 -10.26 -0.42
C ASN A 318 22.79 -11.36 -1.42
N LEU A 319 24.05 -11.37 -1.86
CA LEU A 319 24.58 -12.39 -2.76
C LEU A 319 24.58 -13.80 -2.13
N GLU A 320 24.83 -13.91 -0.82
CA GLU A 320 24.73 -15.18 -0.09
C GLU A 320 23.30 -15.73 -0.13
N LEU A 321 22.31 -14.87 0.11
CA LEU A 321 20.90 -15.26 0.03
C LEU A 321 20.50 -15.66 -1.39
N ILE A 322 20.99 -14.96 -2.41
CA ILE A 322 20.78 -15.33 -3.82
C ILE A 322 21.40 -16.71 -4.08
N GLN A 323 22.64 -16.95 -3.66
CA GLN A 323 23.34 -18.23 -3.85
C GLN A 323 22.58 -19.39 -3.20
N ASN A 324 22.05 -19.19 -1.99
CA ASN A 324 21.25 -20.19 -1.28
C ASN A 324 19.97 -20.57 -2.03
N ASN A 325 19.44 -19.65 -2.86
CA ASN A 325 18.24 -19.88 -3.69
C ASN A 325 18.59 -20.42 -5.10
N SER A 326 19.62 -19.88 -5.75
CA SER A 326 20.03 -20.26 -7.12
C SER A 326 21.46 -19.83 -7.43
N GLU A 327 22.30 -20.81 -7.74
CA GLU A 327 23.70 -20.60 -8.11
C GLU A 327 23.87 -19.85 -9.44
N ILE A 328 23.03 -20.15 -10.44
CA ILE A 328 23.06 -19.46 -11.73
C ILE A 328 22.76 -17.96 -11.54
N LEU A 329 21.77 -17.65 -10.71
CA LEU A 329 21.38 -16.27 -10.42
C LEU A 329 22.39 -15.55 -9.54
N PHE A 330 23.15 -16.27 -8.73
CA PHE A 330 24.28 -15.72 -7.98
C PHE A 330 25.37 -15.24 -8.92
N VAL A 331 25.76 -16.03 -9.94
CA VAL A 331 26.74 -15.63 -10.95
C VAL A 331 26.24 -14.39 -11.70
N GLU A 332 25.01 -14.41 -12.21
CA GLU A 332 24.41 -13.27 -12.91
C GLU A 332 24.39 -11.99 -12.05
N SER A 333 23.99 -12.12 -10.77
CA SER A 333 23.92 -10.97 -9.86
C SER A 333 25.31 -10.43 -9.51
N PHE A 334 26.30 -11.30 -9.35
CA PHE A 334 27.69 -10.89 -9.17
C PHE A 334 28.22 -10.14 -10.41
N GLU A 335 27.99 -10.67 -11.61
CA GLU A 335 28.43 -10.02 -12.85
C GLU A 335 27.80 -8.63 -13.00
N ASN A 336 26.50 -8.49 -12.70
CA ASN A 336 25.81 -7.20 -12.70
C ASN A 336 26.44 -6.20 -11.71
N VAL A 337 26.78 -6.65 -10.50
CA VAL A 337 27.46 -5.81 -9.48
C VAL A 337 28.80 -5.30 -10.02
N ILE A 338 29.62 -6.20 -10.58
CA ILE A 338 30.93 -5.83 -11.13
C ILE A 338 30.79 -4.89 -12.32
N GLU A 339 29.84 -5.14 -13.22
CA GLU A 339 29.60 -4.27 -14.38
C GLU A 339 29.23 -2.84 -13.95
N ILE A 340 28.33 -2.69 -12.99
CA ILE A 340 27.88 -1.37 -12.50
C ILE A 340 29.04 -0.60 -11.85
N LEU A 341 29.84 -1.28 -11.01
CA LEU A 341 30.97 -0.66 -10.33
C LEU A 341 32.10 -0.30 -11.31
N SER A 342 32.34 -1.12 -12.32
CA SER A 342 33.44 -0.94 -13.29
C SER A 342 33.28 0.28 -14.20
N LYS A 343 32.08 0.90 -14.25
CA LYS A 343 31.80 2.11 -15.03
C LYS A 343 32.47 3.37 -14.50
N VAL A 344 33.14 3.33 -13.33
CA VAL A 344 33.88 4.48 -12.77
C VAL A 344 35.26 4.05 -12.30
N HIS A 345 36.25 4.93 -12.53
CA HIS A 345 37.64 4.68 -12.15
C HIS A 345 38.01 5.47 -10.90
N SER A 346 37.87 4.84 -9.72
CA SER A 346 38.37 5.37 -8.45
C SER A 346 39.16 4.32 -7.66
N LYS A 347 40.00 4.76 -6.71
CA LYS A 347 40.74 3.84 -5.83
C LYS A 347 39.77 2.98 -5.01
N ASN A 348 38.78 3.61 -4.37
CA ASN A 348 37.77 2.91 -3.56
C ASN A 348 36.97 1.90 -4.39
N ILE A 349 36.63 2.21 -5.65
CA ILE A 349 35.92 1.26 -6.53
C ILE A 349 36.79 0.06 -6.84
N ARG A 350 38.08 0.25 -7.17
CA ARG A 350 39.00 -0.87 -7.40
C ARG A 350 39.13 -1.77 -6.17
N GLU A 351 39.23 -1.17 -4.99
CA GLU A 351 39.28 -1.90 -3.72
C GLU A 351 37.97 -2.67 -3.45
N ALA A 352 36.82 -2.05 -3.66
CA ALA A 352 35.51 -2.71 -3.54
C ALA A 352 35.35 -3.88 -4.52
N ILE A 353 35.70 -3.68 -5.80
CA ILE A 353 35.69 -4.74 -6.82
C ILE A 353 36.59 -5.91 -6.40
N ASN A 354 37.79 -5.63 -5.88
CA ASN A 354 38.70 -6.68 -5.41
C ASN A 354 38.10 -7.47 -4.23
N LEU A 355 37.47 -6.81 -3.28
CA LEU A 355 36.80 -7.46 -2.14
C LEU A 355 35.64 -8.35 -2.60
N ILE A 356 34.79 -7.84 -3.49
CA ILE A 356 33.64 -8.59 -4.03
C ILE A 356 34.08 -9.77 -4.89
N THR A 357 35.10 -9.59 -5.73
CA THR A 357 35.68 -10.67 -6.54
C THR A 357 36.31 -11.75 -5.66
N LYS A 358 37.04 -11.36 -4.61
CA LYS A 358 37.61 -12.31 -3.65
C LYS A 358 36.51 -13.13 -2.97
N TYR A 359 35.44 -12.48 -2.52
CA TYR A 359 34.28 -13.15 -1.93
C TYR A 359 33.67 -14.20 -2.88
N TYR A 360 33.45 -13.83 -4.15
CA TYR A 360 32.95 -14.74 -5.18
C TYR A 360 33.85 -15.96 -5.37
N LEU A 361 35.17 -15.74 -5.51
CA LEU A 361 36.14 -16.83 -5.68
C LEU A 361 36.19 -17.76 -4.46
N ASP A 362 36.13 -17.22 -3.25
CA ASP A 362 36.16 -18.01 -2.02
C ASP A 362 34.88 -18.86 -1.86
N LYS A 363 33.71 -18.36 -2.28
CA LYS A 363 32.45 -19.12 -2.30
C LYS A 363 32.51 -20.26 -3.32
N ASN A 364 33.04 -20.05 -4.51
CA ASN A 364 33.17 -21.10 -5.54
C ASN A 364 34.25 -22.14 -5.20
N LYS A 365 35.37 -21.75 -4.55
CA LYS A 365 36.42 -22.70 -4.11
C LYS A 365 35.96 -23.68 -3.03
N LYS A 366 34.97 -23.33 -2.22
CA LYS A 366 34.42 -24.24 -1.19
C LYS A 366 33.58 -25.36 -1.80
N GLN A 367 33.06 -25.20 -3.03
CA GLN A 367 32.19 -26.19 -3.68
C GLN A 367 32.94 -27.31 -4.41
N THR A 368 34.14 -27.04 -4.94
CA THR A 368 34.97 -28.04 -5.64
C THR A 368 35.52 -29.15 -4.73
N LYS A 369 35.26 -29.10 -3.41
CA LYS A 369 35.64 -30.13 -2.43
C LYS A 369 34.51 -31.12 -2.07
N THR A 370 33.38 -31.10 -2.76
CA THR A 370 32.27 -32.06 -2.55
C THR A 370 32.12 -32.97 -3.78
N PRO A 371 32.18 -34.31 -3.65
CA PRO A 371 32.14 -35.19 -4.82
C PRO A 371 30.71 -35.47 -5.30
N ASN A 372 30.55 -35.27 -6.61
CA ASN A 372 29.70 -35.97 -7.57
C ASN A 372 28.16 -36.02 -7.43
N ASN A 373 27.57 -35.52 -8.52
CA ASN A 373 26.43 -36.05 -9.29
C ASN A 373 25.08 -36.17 -8.58
N LYS A 374 24.20 -35.21 -8.90
CA LYS A 374 22.89 -35.52 -9.47
C LYS A 374 22.51 -34.42 -10.46
N ILE A 375 22.36 -34.81 -11.73
CA ILE A 375 21.68 -34.01 -12.75
C ILE A 375 20.26 -33.76 -12.22
N ILE A 376 19.99 -32.54 -11.76
CA ILE A 376 18.64 -32.12 -11.41
C ILE A 376 18.00 -31.64 -12.71
N ASN A 377 17.11 -32.46 -13.26
CA ASN A 377 16.18 -32.03 -14.29
C ASN A 377 15.37 -30.85 -13.75
N ILE A 378 15.67 -29.64 -14.21
CA ILE A 378 14.91 -28.44 -13.88
C ILE A 378 13.60 -28.52 -14.67
N SER A 379 12.57 -29.16 -14.10
CA SER A 379 11.21 -28.86 -14.50
C SER A 379 10.95 -27.40 -14.11
N SER A 380 10.57 -26.57 -15.08
CA SER A 380 10.06 -25.21 -14.89
C SER A 380 8.72 -25.21 -14.15
N LYS A 381 8.69 -25.71 -12.91
CA LYS A 381 7.59 -25.46 -12.01
C LYS A 381 7.74 -24.03 -11.51
N ARG A 382 6.90 -23.14 -12.03
CA ARG A 382 6.56 -21.87 -11.40
C ARG A 382 6.33 -22.15 -9.91
N LEU A 383 7.30 -21.78 -9.08
CA LEU A 383 7.16 -21.82 -7.64
C LEU A 383 6.00 -20.88 -7.30
N LYS A 384 4.93 -21.47 -6.76
CA LYS A 384 3.82 -20.71 -6.20
C LYS A 384 4.40 -19.79 -5.14
N LYS A 385 4.14 -18.48 -5.29
CA LYS A 385 4.42 -17.45 -4.29
C LYS A 385 4.04 -18.00 -2.91
N SER A 386 4.98 -17.99 -1.97
CA SER A 386 4.63 -18.06 -0.56
C SER A 386 3.81 -16.81 -0.28
N THR A 387 2.53 -16.98 0.04
CA THR A 387 1.77 -15.95 0.74
C THR A 387 2.47 -15.71 2.06
N GLN A 388 3.31 -14.67 2.14
CA GLN A 388 3.73 -14.10 3.41
C GLN A 388 2.43 -13.84 4.18
N LYS A 389 2.37 -14.35 5.42
CA LYS A 389 1.31 -14.02 6.34
C LYS A 389 1.48 -12.54 6.65
N ASP A 390 0.74 -11.69 5.94
CA ASP A 390 0.54 -10.29 6.30
C ASP A 390 -0.04 -10.31 7.73
N GLU A 391 0.72 -9.84 8.72
CA GLU A 391 0.12 -9.38 9.97
C GLU A 391 -0.85 -8.27 9.56
N ASN A 392 -2.14 -8.59 9.53
CA ASN A 392 -3.23 -7.71 9.09
C ASN A 392 -3.11 -6.32 9.76
N LYS A 393 -2.50 -5.37 9.07
CA LYS A 393 -2.69 -3.94 9.33
C LYS A 393 -3.63 -3.38 8.26
N SER A 394 -4.50 -2.47 8.68
CA SER A 394 -5.59 -1.98 7.86
C SER A 394 -5.03 -1.12 6.71
N TYR A 395 -5.57 -1.26 5.48
CA TYR A 395 -5.26 -0.30 4.40
C TYR A 395 -5.60 1.14 4.80
N PHE A 396 -6.51 1.31 5.76
CA PHE A 396 -6.77 2.60 6.37
C PHE A 396 -5.52 3.19 7.02
N ASP A 397 -4.79 2.42 7.83
CA ASP A 397 -3.61 2.92 8.54
C ASP A 397 -2.53 3.33 7.55
N GLU A 398 -2.33 2.56 6.48
CA GLU A 398 -1.41 2.92 5.41
C GLU A 398 -1.83 4.22 4.72
N ILE A 399 -3.11 4.36 4.35
CA ILE A 399 -3.58 5.57 3.65
C ILE A 399 -3.57 6.79 4.57
N PHE A 400 -3.99 6.65 5.82
CA PHE A 400 -4.17 7.76 6.76
C PHE A 400 -2.86 8.16 7.44
N LEU A 401 -2.16 7.22 8.09
CA LEU A 401 -1.00 7.54 8.92
C LEU A 401 0.27 7.80 8.11
N LEU A 402 0.34 7.30 6.87
CA LEU A 402 1.42 7.72 5.96
C LEU A 402 1.12 9.05 5.30
N ALA A 403 -0.14 9.45 5.17
CA ALA A 403 -0.50 10.74 4.58
C ALA A 403 -0.24 11.91 5.53
N LYS A 404 -0.70 11.77 6.77
CA LYS A 404 -0.53 12.73 7.87
C LYS A 404 0.94 12.89 8.23
#